data_AF-A0A2G6EN04-F1
#
_entry.id   AF-A0A2G6EN04-F1
#
_cell.length_a   1.000
_cell.length_b   1.000
_cell.length_c   1.000
_cell.angle_alpha   90.00
_cell.angle_beta   90.00
_cell.angle_gamma   90.00
#
_symmetry.space_group_name_H-M   'P 1'
#
loop_
_entity.id
_entity.type
_entity.pdbx_description
1 polymer ?
#
loop_
_entity_poly.entity_id
_entity_poly.type
_entity_poly.pdbx_seq_one_letter_code
_entity_poly.pdbx_strand_id
1 'polypeptide(L)'
;MVPSGVWNDVKTVRSGTKPILVHLRVLHERRITLPEPIASIEDETSIPEELLVLFRGNEVSLSALTHFDFADCIFIGESGRRFIFAIRASYHGKREPIVVE
;
A
#
# COMPACT_ATOMS: atom_id res chain seq x y z
N MET A 1 6.88 -0.77 27.66
CA MET A 1 5.83 -1.69 27.19
C MET A 1 4.65 -0.83 26.75
N VAL A 2 4.40 -0.69 25.45
CA VAL A 2 3.34 0.19 24.93
C VAL A 2 2.15 -0.69 24.54
N PRO A 3 0.92 -0.40 25.00
CA PRO A 3 -0.20 -1.32 24.87
C PRO A 3 -0.63 -1.45 23.41
N SER A 4 -0.91 -2.68 23.00
CA SER A 4 -1.40 -3.16 21.71
C SER A 4 -2.88 -2.77 21.46
N GLY A 5 -3.27 -1.57 21.87
CA GLY A 5 -4.63 -1.07 21.71
C GLY A 5 -4.79 -0.36 20.36
N VAL A 6 -5.46 -1.04 19.43
CA VAL A 6 -5.95 -0.54 18.12
C VAL A 6 -4.87 -0.45 17.03
N TRP A 7 -4.44 -1.62 16.55
CA TRP A 7 -3.94 -1.77 15.19
C TRP A 7 -5.11 -1.53 14.23
N ASN A 8 -5.15 -0.37 13.57
CA ASN A 8 -6.08 -0.10 12.48
C ASN A 8 -5.55 -0.79 11.20
N ASP A 9 -5.68 -2.11 11.14
CA ASP A 9 -5.20 -2.95 10.02
C ASP A 9 -6.09 -2.90 8.77
N VAL A 10 -7.21 -2.18 8.78
CA VAL A 10 -8.09 -2.09 7.61
C VAL A 10 -8.60 -0.66 7.49
N LYS A 11 -8.01 0.12 6.59
CA LYS A 11 -8.65 1.33 6.06
C LYS A 11 -9.21 1.00 4.68
N THR A 12 -10.52 0.93 4.58
CA THR A 12 -11.25 0.91 3.31
C THR A 12 -10.97 2.23 2.59
N VAL A 13 -10.19 2.19 1.51
CA VAL A 13 -9.84 3.41 0.78
C VAL A 13 -10.92 3.75 -0.25
N ARG A 14 -11.49 4.94 -0.14
CA ARG A 14 -12.41 5.50 -1.14
C ARG A 14 -11.58 6.26 -2.17
N SER A 15 -11.56 5.80 -3.42
CA SER A 15 -10.74 6.41 -4.46
C SER A 15 -11.23 7.82 -4.79
N GLY A 16 -10.27 8.74 -4.79
CA GLY A 16 -10.30 10.06 -5.42
C GLY A 16 -9.01 10.25 -6.22
N THR A 17 -8.87 11.36 -6.92
CA THR A 17 -7.67 11.74 -7.71
C THR A 17 -6.38 11.89 -6.90
N LYS A 18 -6.43 11.69 -5.57
CA LYS A 18 -5.28 11.81 -4.67
C LYS A 18 -4.68 10.44 -4.36
N PRO A 19 -3.34 10.32 -4.37
CA PRO A 19 -2.66 9.07 -4.06
C PRO A 19 -2.84 8.67 -2.60
N ILE A 20 -2.91 7.37 -2.36
CA ILE A 20 -2.98 6.75 -1.04
C ILE A 20 -1.56 6.64 -0.51
N LEU A 21 -1.23 7.41 0.51
CA LEU A 21 0.10 7.39 1.11
C LEU A 21 0.28 6.15 1.98
N VAL A 22 1.27 5.33 1.67
CA VAL A 22 1.59 4.11 2.42
C VAL A 22 3.01 4.17 2.94
N HIS A 23 3.16 4.08 4.25
CA HIS A 23 4.47 3.88 4.87
C HIS A 23 4.61 2.42 5.30
N LEU A 24 5.63 1.76 4.77
CA LEU A 24 6.06 0.42 5.14
C LEU A 24 7.23 0.46 6.13
N ARG A 25 7.23 -0.50 7.06
CA ARG A 25 8.42 -0.85 7.81
C ARG A 25 9.15 -1.94 7.04
N VAL A 26 10.47 -1.80 6.92
CA VAL A 26 11.32 -2.81 6.28
C VAL A 26 11.10 -4.19 6.90
N LEU A 27 11.00 -5.22 6.05
CA LEU A 27 10.72 -6.63 6.37
C LEU A 27 9.39 -6.88 7.09
N HIS A 28 8.42 -5.98 6.97
CA HIS A 28 7.06 -6.18 7.48
C HIS A 28 6.06 -6.10 6.34
N GLU A 29 5.12 -7.03 6.35
CA GLU A 29 4.00 -7.03 5.42
C GLU A 29 2.91 -6.07 5.88
N ARG A 30 2.32 -5.35 4.93
CA ARG A 30 1.13 -4.54 5.13
C ARG A 30 0.07 -4.96 4.12
N ARG A 31 -1.12 -5.28 4.61
CA ARG A 31 -2.27 -5.66 3.78
C ARG A 31 -3.23 -4.49 3.63
N ILE A 32 -3.81 -4.37 2.45
CA ILE A 32 -4.76 -3.31 2.11
C ILE A 32 -5.92 -3.95 1.34
N THR A 33 -7.14 -3.79 1.86
CA THR A 33 -8.36 -4.26 1.21
C THR A 33 -8.96 -3.12 0.37
N LEU A 34 -9.10 -3.37 -0.92
CA LEU A 34 -9.73 -2.49 -1.89
C LEU A 34 -11.25 -2.75 -1.98
N PRO A 35 -12.03 -1.76 -2.47
CA PRO A 35 -13.49 -1.90 -2.59
C PRO A 35 -13.93 -2.89 -3.68
N GLU A 36 -13.01 -3.34 -4.53
CA GLU A 36 -13.26 -4.30 -5.61
C GLU A 36 -12.00 -5.14 -5.90
N PRO A 37 -12.14 -6.29 -6.58
CA PRO A 37 -10.98 -7.09 -6.99
C PRO A 37 -10.05 -6.36 -7.95
N ILE A 38 -8.76 -6.67 -7.87
CA ILE A 38 -7.71 -6.14 -8.74
C ILE A 38 -7.55 -7.05 -9.95
N ALA A 39 -7.59 -6.44 -11.12
CA ALA A 39 -7.31 -7.11 -12.39
C ALA A 39 -5.82 -7.10 -12.73
N SER A 40 -5.14 -5.96 -12.55
CA SER A 40 -3.73 -5.80 -12.90
C SER A 40 -3.07 -4.60 -12.22
N ILE A 41 -1.77 -4.45 -12.46
CA ILE A 41 -0.98 -3.25 -12.13
C ILE A 41 -0.69 -2.50 -13.45
N GLU A 42 -0.80 -1.17 -13.47
CA GLU A 42 -0.67 -0.36 -14.71
C GLU A 42 0.74 -0.43 -15.33
N ASP A 43 1.78 -0.45 -14.49
CA ASP A 43 3.17 -0.60 -14.90
C ASP A 43 3.92 -1.43 -13.84
N GLU A 44 4.03 -2.74 -14.06
CA GLU A 44 4.76 -3.62 -13.14
C GLU A 44 6.28 -3.34 -13.17
N THR A 45 6.80 -2.79 -14.25
CA THR A 45 8.23 -2.51 -14.41
C THR A 45 8.68 -1.29 -13.63
N SER A 46 7.75 -0.41 -13.25
CA SER A 46 8.04 0.74 -12.38
C SER A 46 8.07 0.38 -10.90
N ILE A 47 7.71 -0.84 -10.52
CA ILE A 47 7.80 -1.29 -9.13
C ILE A 47 9.27 -1.55 -8.81
N PRO A 48 9.85 -0.88 -7.79
CA PRO A 48 11.22 -1.12 -7.39
C PRO A 48 11.42 -2.55 -6.88
N GLU A 49 12.58 -3.15 -7.16
CA GLU A 49 12.92 -4.52 -6.72
C GLU A 49 12.89 -4.65 -5.18
N GLU A 50 13.06 -3.53 -4.49
CA GLU A 50 12.98 -3.40 -3.03
C GLU A 50 11.55 -3.53 -2.48
N LEU A 51 10.52 -3.50 -3.33
CA LEU A 51 9.11 -3.59 -2.95
C LEU A 51 8.48 -4.86 -3.53
N LEU A 52 8.10 -5.77 -2.65
CA LEU A 52 7.27 -6.90 -2.99
C LEU A 52 5.79 -6.48 -2.99
N VAL A 53 5.13 -6.72 -4.11
CA VAL A 53 3.69 -6.50 -4.30
C VAL A 53 3.04 -7.81 -4.67
N LEU A 54 2.02 -8.20 -3.91
CA LEU A 54 1.18 -9.36 -4.20
C LEU A 54 -0.27 -8.91 -4.11
N PHE A 55 -1.13 -9.40 -4.98
CA PHE A 55 -2.57 -9.19 -4.85
C PHE A 55 -3.36 -10.47 -5.10
N ARG A 56 -4.49 -10.60 -4.39
CA ARG A 56 -5.42 -11.72 -4.54
C ARG A 56 -6.84 -11.22 -4.32
N GLY A 57 -7.66 -11.29 -5.37
CA GLY A 57 -9.00 -10.71 -5.33
C GLY A 57 -8.89 -9.21 -5.04
N ASN A 58 -9.53 -8.73 -3.97
CA ASN A 58 -9.51 -7.33 -3.56
C ASN A 58 -8.47 -7.00 -2.49
N GLU A 59 -7.54 -7.89 -2.19
CA GLU A 59 -6.47 -7.67 -1.19
C GLU A 59 -5.12 -7.44 -1.88
N VAL A 60 -4.41 -6.40 -1.45
CA VAL A 60 -3.00 -6.13 -1.79
C VAL A 60 -2.14 -6.37 -0.55
N SER A 61 -1.08 -7.14 -0.69
CA SER A 61 0.00 -7.29 0.28
C SER A 61 1.25 -6.58 -0.21
N LEU A 62 1.77 -5.67 0.59
CA LEU A 62 2.97 -4.87 0.31
C LEU A 62 4.05 -5.17 1.35
N SER A 63 5.27 -5.50 0.92
CA SER A 63 6.41 -5.71 1.81
C SER A 63 7.67 -5.06 1.24
N ALA A 64 8.34 -4.22 2.04
CA ALA A 64 9.61 -3.61 1.65
C ALA A 64 10.80 -4.46 2.11
N LEU A 65 11.70 -4.82 1.21
CA LEU A 65 12.94 -5.56 1.50
C LEU A 65 14.02 -4.66 2.12
N THR A 66 14.05 -3.38 1.72
CA THR A 66 14.95 -2.35 2.26
C THR A 66 14.26 -0.98 2.27
N HIS A 67 14.96 0.06 2.73
CA HIS A 67 14.45 1.42 2.73
C HIS A 67 14.41 2.01 1.30
N PHE A 68 13.43 2.86 1.03
CA PHE A 68 13.33 3.67 -0.18
C PHE A 68 12.43 4.88 0.07
N ASP A 69 12.70 5.98 -0.65
CA ASP A 69 12.03 7.25 -0.40
C ASP A 69 10.59 7.27 -0.90
N PHE A 70 10.36 7.01 -2.20
CA PHE A 70 9.01 6.93 -2.77
C PHE A 70 8.96 5.97 -3.96
N ALA A 71 7.85 5.25 -4.06
CA ALA A 71 7.50 4.36 -5.16
C ALA A 71 6.00 4.49 -5.43
N ASP A 72 5.63 4.82 -6.67
CA ASP A 72 4.24 4.89 -7.07
C ASP A 72 3.78 3.53 -7.62
N CYS A 73 2.65 3.03 -7.12
CA CYS A 73 2.04 1.79 -7.56
C CYS A 73 0.57 2.04 -7.90
N ILE A 74 0.19 1.73 -9.13
CA ILE A 74 -1.18 1.94 -9.62
C ILE A 74 -1.83 0.59 -9.87
N PHE A 75 -2.82 0.25 -9.06
CA PHE A 75 -3.64 -0.94 -9.25
C PHE A 75 -4.89 -0.60 -10.05
N ILE A 76 -5.26 -1.51 -10.96
CA ILE A 76 -6.47 -1.41 -11.77
C ILE A 76 -7.48 -2.44 -11.27
N GLY A 77 -8.62 -1.96 -10.78
CA GLY A 77 -9.75 -2.81 -10.40
C GLY A 77 -10.42 -3.46 -11.61
N GLU A 78 -11.20 -4.52 -11.39
CA GLU A 78 -11.98 -5.18 -12.45
C GLU A 78 -12.97 -4.22 -13.15
N SER A 79 -13.46 -3.17 -12.49
CA SER A 79 -14.28 -2.13 -13.13
C SER A 79 -13.48 -1.12 -13.98
N GLY A 80 -12.15 -1.24 -14.04
CA GLY A 80 -11.26 -0.26 -14.65
C GLY A 80 -10.90 0.93 -13.75
N ARG A 81 -11.39 0.92 -12.50
CA ARG A 81 -11.07 1.95 -11.51
C ARG A 81 -9.59 1.90 -11.12
N ARG A 82 -8.95 3.07 -11.05
CA ARG A 82 -7.55 3.22 -10.62
C ARG A 82 -7.43 3.44 -9.13
N PHE A 83 -6.51 2.73 -8.49
CA PHE A 83 -6.08 2.91 -7.11
C PHE A 83 -4.60 3.27 -7.09
N ILE A 84 -4.30 4.55 -6.85
CA ILE A 84 -2.94 5.08 -6.88
C ILE A 84 -2.39 5.05 -5.46
N PHE A 85 -1.24 4.41 -5.26
CA PHE A 85 -0.52 4.36 -4.00
C PHE A 85 0.83 5.04 -4.15
N ALA A 86 1.17 5.93 -3.23
CA ALA A 86 2.53 6.46 -3.08
C ALA A 86 3.14 5.80 -1.83
N ILE A 87 4.08 4.91 -2.05
CA ILE A 87 4.63 4.01 -1.05
C ILE A 87 6.02 4.50 -0.67
N ARG A 88 6.34 4.49 0.63
CA ARG A 88 7.71 4.69 1.13
C ARG A 88 8.07 3.64 2.14
N ALA A 89 9.36 3.36 2.31
CA ALA A 89 9.83 2.39 3.31
C ALA A 89 10.98 2.93 4.16
N SER A 90 10.96 2.62 5.45
CA SER A 90 12.05 2.95 6.37
C SER A 90 12.26 1.85 7.41
N TYR A 91 13.48 1.71 7.91
CA TYR A 91 13.81 0.73 8.96
C TYR A 91 12.98 0.88 10.23
N HIS A 92 12.63 2.12 10.58
CA HIS A 92 11.95 2.45 11.83
C HIS A 92 10.46 2.71 11.68
N GLY A 93 9.88 2.49 10.49
CA GLY A 93 8.46 2.64 10.14
C GLY A 93 7.70 3.64 11.02
N LYS A 94 7.59 4.90 10.60
CA LYS A 94 6.81 5.86 11.38
C LYS A 94 5.35 5.40 11.45
N ARG A 95 4.84 5.26 12.67
CA ARG A 95 3.41 5.05 12.94
C ARG A 95 2.65 6.37 12.76
N GLU A 96 2.73 6.95 11.56
CA GLU A 96 1.95 8.14 11.22
C GLU A 96 0.60 7.67 10.65
N PRO A 97 -0.54 8.08 11.25
CA PRO A 97 -1.85 7.76 10.70
C PRO A 97 -1.97 8.38 9.31
N ILE A 98 -2.42 7.58 8.34
CA ILE A 98 -2.70 8.08 6.99
C ILE A 98 -3.86 9.07 7.09
N VAL A 99 -3.56 10.37 6.93
CA VAL A 99 -4.55 11.43 6.80
C VAL A 99 -4.95 11.49 5.34
N VAL A 100 -6.23 11.32 5.07
CA VAL A 100 -6.81 11.49 3.74
C VAL A 100 -7.60 12.80 3.81
N GLU A 101 -7.15 13.83 3.10
CA GLU A 101 -7.92 15.05 2.84
C GLU A 101 -8.74 14.92 1.56
#